data_AF-A0A392RF92-F1
#
_entry.id   AF-A0A392RF92-F1
#
_cell.length_a   1.000
_cell.length_b   1.000
_cell.length_c   1.000
_cell.angle_alpha   90.00
_cell.angle_beta   90.00
_cell.angle_gamma   90.00
#
_symmetry.space_group_name_H-M   'P 1'
#
loop_
_entity.id
_entity.type
_entity.pdbx_description
1 polymer ?
#
loop_
_entity_poly.entity_id
_entity_poly.type
_entity_poly.pdbx_seq_one_letter_code
_entity_poly.pdbx_strand_id
1 'polypeptide(L)'
;TYNNSYHTSIGMAPYEALYGRRCQTPLCWYQDGENMIVGHEIVQQTTDKVKQIRARMKVTRDRQKSYADKRRRPLEFEAGEHVFF
;
A
#
# COMPACT_ATOMS: atom_id res chain seq x y z
N THR A 1 -1.94 15.09 10.36
CA THR A 1 -0.78 15.66 11.07
C THR A 1 -0.95 17.16 11.17
N TYR A 2 -1.54 17.69 12.25
CA TYR A 2 -1.72 19.14 12.43
C TYR A 2 -0.40 19.81 12.87
N ASN A 3 0.25 19.28 13.91
CA ASN A 3 1.46 19.89 14.51
C ASN A 3 2.69 19.94 13.58
N ASN A 4 2.75 19.08 12.57
CA ASN A 4 3.89 18.99 11.64
C ASN A 4 3.61 19.64 10.28
N SER A 5 2.40 20.21 10.09
CA SER A 5 2.03 20.88 8.85
C SER A 5 2.38 22.36 8.93
N TYR A 6 2.77 22.93 7.79
CA TYR A 6 3.07 24.34 7.66
C TYR A 6 1.82 25.19 7.93
N HIS A 7 1.94 26.19 8.79
CA HIS A 7 0.87 27.15 9.07
C HIS A 7 1.21 28.52 8.50
N THR A 8 0.45 28.96 7.50
CA THR A 8 0.69 30.24 6.78
C THR A 8 0.65 31.46 7.70
N SER A 9 -0.17 31.44 8.76
CA SER A 9 -0.27 32.53 9.73
C SER A 9 0.97 32.69 10.62
N ILE A 10 1.69 31.61 10.89
CA ILE A 10 2.88 31.59 11.75
C ILE A 10 4.17 31.49 10.90
N GLY A 11 4.04 31.15 9.62
CA GLY A 11 5.16 31.01 8.69
C GLY A 11 6.02 29.76 8.91
N MET A 12 5.59 28.84 9.78
CA MET A 12 6.27 27.58 10.13
C MET A 12 5.27 26.58 10.72
N ALA A 13 5.70 25.34 10.99
CA ALA A 13 4.83 24.37 11.67
C ALA A 13 4.75 24.65 13.19
N PRO A 14 3.61 24.37 13.86
CA PRO A 14 3.50 24.52 15.31
C PRO A 14 4.60 23.78 16.10
N TYR A 15 5.05 22.62 15.62
CA TYR A 15 6.20 21.91 16.19
C TYR A 15 7.50 22.71 16.15
N GLU A 16 7.79 23.37 15.03
CA GLU A 16 8.99 24.19 14.86
C GLU A 16 8.96 25.38 15.81
N ALA A 17 7.80 26.01 15.99
CA ALA A 17 7.60 27.11 16.92
C ALA A 17 7.77 26.68 18.40
N LEU A 18 7.30 25.48 18.76
CA LEU A 18 7.34 24.98 20.14
C LEU A 18 8.73 24.52 20.57
N TYR A 19 9.46 23.84 19.67
CA TYR A 19 10.72 23.18 20.01
C TYR A 19 11.96 23.82 19.39
N GLY A 20 11.81 24.79 18.49
CA GLY A 20 12.92 25.42 17.78
C GLY A 20 13.71 24.47 16.87
N ARG A 21 13.13 23.30 16.55
CA ARG A 21 13.75 22.27 15.70
C ARG A 21 12.87 21.99 14.51
N ARG A 22 13.50 21.68 13.36
CA ARG A 22 12.79 21.24 12.15
C ARG A 22 11.88 20.06 12.46
N CYS A 23 10.66 20.10 11.95
CA CYS A 23 9.72 19.00 12.10
C CYS A 23 10.22 17.75 11.38
N GLN A 24 10.38 16.65 12.12
CA GLN A 24 10.67 15.34 11.56
C GLN A 24 9.41 14.78 10.91
N THR A 25 9.24 15.09 9.62
CA THR A 25 8.20 14.47 8.80
C THR A 25 8.73 13.19 8.16
N PRO A 26 7.87 12.23 7.75
CA PRO A 26 8.28 11.07 6.97
C PRO A 26 9.11 11.40 5.72
N LEU A 27 9.00 12.64 5.21
CA LEU A 27 9.75 13.15 4.06
C LEU A 27 11.14 13.72 4.43
N CYS A 28 11.42 13.98 5.71
CA CYS A 28 12.63 14.66 6.20
C CYS A 28 13.52 13.77 7.09
N TRP A 29 13.49 12.45 6.91
CA TRP A 29 14.37 11.49 7.62
C TRP A 29 15.82 11.49 7.14
N TYR A 30 16.33 12.60 6.60
CA TYR A 30 17.73 12.70 6.22
C TYR A 30 18.57 13.02 7.46
N GLN A 31 19.09 11.97 8.09
CA GLN A 31 20.24 12.05 8.99
C GLN A 31 21.50 11.76 8.17
N ASP A 32 22.40 12.73 8.04
CA ASP A 32 23.62 12.58 7.26
C ASP A 32 24.61 11.60 7.91
N GLY A 33 25.22 10.73 7.09
CA GLY A 33 26.41 9.95 7.45
C GLY A 33 26.27 8.43 7.34
N GLU A 34 25.30 7.83 8.05
CA GLU A 34 25.16 6.36 8.16
C GLU A 34 24.00 5.79 7.31
N ASN A 35 23.10 6.67 6.85
CA ASN A 35 21.87 6.29 6.14
C ASN A 35 22.08 5.81 4.70
N MET A 36 23.25 5.98 4.09
CA MET A 36 23.44 5.58 2.69
C MET A 36 23.53 4.05 2.52
N ILE A 37 24.15 3.35 3.49
CA ILE A 37 24.27 1.89 3.47
C ILE A 37 22.99 1.25 4.03
N VAL A 38 22.49 1.75 5.17
CA VAL A 38 21.24 1.30 5.79
C VAL A 38 20.05 1.57 4.87
N GLY A 39 20.04 2.69 4.16
CA GLY A 39 19.00 3.06 3.20
C GLY A 39 18.92 2.09 2.02
N HIS A 40 20.06 1.66 1.46
CA HIS A 40 20.05 0.69 0.35
C HIS A 40 19.48 -0.66 0.77
N GLU A 41 19.87 -1.17 1.94
CA GLU A 41 19.33 -2.42 2.47
C GLU A 41 17.82 -2.31 2.74
N ILE A 42 17.37 -1.24 3.39
CA ILE A 42 15.94 -1.01 3.67
C ILE A 42 15.15 -0.85 2.36
N VAL A 43 15.68 -0.13 1.37
CA VAL A 43 15.03 0.03 0.05
C VAL A 43 14.91 -1.33 -0.65
N GLN A 44 15.93 -2.17 -0.58
CA GLN A 44 15.88 -3.51 -1.16
C GLN A 44 14.86 -4.39 -0.43
N GLN A 45 14.91 -4.44 0.90
CA GLN A 45 13.97 -5.21 1.72
C GLN A 45 12.51 -4.77 1.50
N THR A 46 12.25 -3.46 1.43
CA THR A 46 10.91 -2.93 1.17
C THR A 46 10.44 -3.25 -0.25
N THR A 47 11.32 -3.15 -1.25
CA THR A 47 11.02 -3.52 -2.64
C THR A 47 10.62 -5.00 -2.75
N ASP A 48 11.34 -5.89 -2.07
CA ASP A 48 11.05 -7.33 -2.10
C ASP A 48 9.75 -7.67 -1.37
N LYS A 49 9.45 -7.01 -0.24
CA LYS A 49 8.13 -7.11 0.41
C LYS A 49 7.00 -6.61 -0.48
N VAL A 50 7.18 -5.48 -1.18
CA VAL A 50 6.19 -4.96 -2.14
C VAL A 50 5.96 -5.95 -3.29
N LYS A 51 7.02 -6.56 -3.84
CA LYS A 51 6.89 -7.62 -4.86
C LYS A 51 6.10 -8.80 -4.33
N GLN A 52 6.39 -9.27 -3.11
CA GLN A 52 5.67 -10.38 -2.50
C GLN A 52 4.18 -10.08 -2.31
N ILE A 53 3.84 -8.87 -1.83
CA ILE A 53 2.45 -8.44 -1.67
C ILE A 53 1.72 -8.42 -3.02
N ARG A 54 2.35 -7.85 -4.07
CA ARG A 54 1.79 -7.84 -5.43
C ARG A 54 1.56 -9.25 -5.97
N ALA A 55 2.50 -10.17 -5.77
CA ALA A 55 2.36 -11.57 -6.18
C ALA A 55 1.17 -12.24 -5.48
N ARG A 56 1.04 -12.07 -4.16
CA ARG A 56 -0.08 -12.63 -3.38
C ARG A 56 -1.43 -12.05 -3.82
N MET A 57 -1.51 -10.74 -4.05
CA MET A 57 -2.74 -10.09 -4.54
C MET A 57 -3.15 -10.63 -5.92
N LYS A 58 -2.19 -10.85 -6.82
CA LYS A 58 -2.46 -11.43 -8.15
C LYS A 58 -3.04 -12.83 -8.02
N VAL A 59 -2.42 -13.70 -7.23
CA VAL A 59 -2.91 -15.07 -7.00
C VAL A 59 -4.32 -15.08 -6.43
N THR A 60 -4.62 -14.23 -5.44
CA THR A 60 -5.97 -14.12 -4.87
C THR A 60 -6.99 -13.66 -5.92
N ARG A 61 -6.64 -12.65 -6.73
CA ARG A 61 -7.49 -12.16 -7.82
C ARG A 61 -7.77 -13.26 -8.85
N ASP A 62 -6.74 -13.98 -9.27
CA ASP A 62 -6.86 -15.05 -10.26
C ASP A 62 -7.75 -16.20 -9.72
N ARG A 63 -7.62 -16.54 -8.44
CA ARG A 63 -8.51 -17.52 -7.76
C ARG A 63 -9.96 -17.06 -7.74
N GLN A 64 -10.22 -15.81 -7.34
CA GLN A 64 -11.56 -15.23 -7.33
C GLN A 64 -12.18 -15.26 -8.73
N LYS A 65 -11.41 -14.86 -9.75
CA LYS A 65 -11.83 -14.91 -11.14
C LYS A 65 -12.16 -16.33 -11.58
N SER A 66 -11.32 -17.31 -11.27
CA SER A 66 -11.58 -18.72 -11.59
C SER A 66 -12.88 -19.23 -10.97
N TYR A 67 -13.18 -18.89 -9.71
CA TYR A 67 -14.45 -19.27 -9.07
C TYR A 67 -15.65 -18.59 -9.73
N ALA A 68 -15.55 -17.30 -10.05
CA ALA A 68 -16.61 -16.57 -10.74
C ALA A 68 -16.85 -17.16 -12.14
N ASP A 69 -15.80 -17.41 -12.92
CA ASP A 69 -15.89 -17.94 -14.27
C ASP A 69 -16.45 -19.36 -14.29
N LYS A 70 -16.09 -20.21 -13.33
CA LYS A 70 -16.69 -21.55 -13.17
C LYS A 70 -18.20 -21.50 -12.91
N ARG A 71 -18.67 -20.52 -12.14
CA ARG A 71 -20.11 -20.31 -11.85
C ARG A 71 -20.84 -19.52 -12.93
N ARG A 72 -20.12 -18.95 -13.89
CA ARG A 72 -20.65 -18.20 -15.05
C ARG A 72 -20.62 -18.99 -16.35
N ARG A 73 -20.26 -20.28 -16.33
CA ARG A 73 -20.47 -21.14 -17.48
C ARG A 73 -21.97 -21.09 -17.85
N PRO A 74 -22.34 -20.92 -19.12
CA PRO A 74 -23.71 -21.16 -19.52
C PRO A 74 -24.04 -22.60 -19.13
N LEU A 75 -25.05 -22.79 -18.28
CA LEU A 75 -25.58 -24.12 -18.02
C LEU A 75 -26.27 -24.55 -19.32
N GLU A 76 -25.67 -25.50 -20.01
CA GLU A 76 -26.33 -26.22 -21.09
C GLU A 76 -27.13 -27.34 -20.43
N PHE A 77 -28.44 -27.30 -20.62
CA PHE A 77 -29.36 -28.31 -20.09
C PHE A 77 -29.86 -29.19 -21.23
N GLU A 78 -29.99 -30.48 -20.97
CA GLU A 78 -30.65 -31.39 -21.91
C GLU A 78 -32.16 -31.44 -21.67
N ALA A 79 -32.92 -31.78 -22.72
CA ALA A 79 -34.37 -31.92 -22.63
C ALA A 79 -34.73 -33.03 -21.63
N GLY A 80 -35.31 -32.65 -20.48
CA GLY A 80 -35.70 -33.58 -19.40
C GLY A 80 -35.01 -33.31 -18.06
N GLU A 81 -33.99 -32.44 -18.01
CA GLU A 81 -33.37 -32.05 -16.75
C GLU A 81 -34.28 -31.15 -15.90
N HIS A 82 -34.38 -31.49 -14.61
CA HIS A 82 -35.17 -30.72 -13.66
C HIS A 82 -34.30 -29.63 -13.03
N VAL A 83 -34.61 -28.38 -13.36
CA VAL A 83 -33.93 -27.20 -12.83
C VAL A 83 -34.82 -26.57 -11.76
N PHE A 84 -34.28 -26.40 -10.56
CA PHE A 84 -34.93 -25.61 -9.51
C PHE A 84 -34.59 -24.14 -9.74
N PHE A 85 -35.63 -23.30 -9.84
CA PHE A 85 -35.52 -21.85 -9.97
C PHE A 85 -35.26 -21.18 -8.62
#